data_AF-A0A4Q3ZCU6-F1
#
_entry.id   AF-A0A4Q3ZCU6-F1
#
_cell.length_a   1.000
_cell.length_b   1.000
_cell.length_c   1.000
_cell.angle_alpha   90.00
_cell.angle_beta   90.00
_cell.angle_gamma   90.00
#
_symmetry.space_group_name_H-M   'P 1'
#
loop_
_entity.id
_entity.type
_entity.pdbx_description
1 polymer ?
#
loop_
_entity_poly.entity_id
_entity_poly.type
_entity_poly.pdbx_seq_one_letter_code
_entity_poly.pdbx_strand_id
1 'polypeptide(L)'
;MGKVIGIDLGTTNSCVAVMDGATPKVIENAEGARTTPSMVGFTKDGERLVGQPAKRQAVTNPEGTLFAVKRLIGRRYNDPMVEKDKGLVPFKIVQADNGDAWVDVNSKKYSPSEVSAMILTKMKETAESYLGEPVTQAVITVPAYFNDSQRQATKDAGKIAGLE
;
A
#
# COMPACT_ATOMS: atom_id res chain seq x y z
N MET A 1 -26.10 -3.00 -3.02
CA MET A 1 -25.04 -3.06 -2.00
C MET A 1 -23.88 -3.76 -2.69
N GLY A 2 -22.76 -3.06 -2.91
CA GLY A 2 -21.63 -3.62 -3.68
C GLY A 2 -20.99 -4.80 -2.96
N LYS A 3 -20.26 -5.66 -3.69
CA LYS A 3 -19.52 -6.75 -3.05
C LYS A 3 -18.43 -6.21 -2.12
N VAL A 4 -18.32 -6.80 -0.93
CA VAL A 4 -17.19 -6.57 -0.02
C VAL A 4 -16.02 -7.44 -0.47
N ILE A 5 -14.86 -6.82 -0.70
CA ILE A 5 -13.66 -7.52 -1.15
C ILE A 5 -12.70 -7.79 0.02
N GLY A 6 -11.93 -8.88 -0.06
CA GLY A 6 -10.88 -9.18 0.91
C GLY A 6 -9.52 -8.77 0.35
N ILE A 7 -8.80 -7.89 1.05
CA ILE A 7 -7.47 -7.45 0.64
C ILE A 7 -6.45 -7.86 1.69
N ASP A 8 -5.51 -8.71 1.30
CA ASP A 8 -4.26 -8.87 2.02
C ASP A 8 -3.29 -7.75 1.62
N LEU A 9 -3.09 -6.78 2.49
CA LEU A 9 -2.15 -5.69 2.28
C LEU A 9 -0.79 -6.09 2.85
N GLY A 10 0.03 -6.85 2.13
CA GLY A 10 1.32 -7.29 2.69
C GLY A 10 2.41 -6.23 2.69
N THR A 11 3.53 -6.52 3.37
CA THR A 11 4.73 -5.67 3.34
C THR A 11 5.43 -5.72 1.99
N THR A 12 5.40 -6.88 1.33
CA THR A 12 6.11 -7.13 0.07
C THR A 12 5.17 -7.33 -1.11
N ASN A 13 4.08 -8.08 -0.91
CA ASN A 13 3.07 -8.32 -1.93
C ASN A 13 1.70 -8.15 -1.30
N SER A 14 0.75 -7.66 -2.09
CA SER A 14 -0.66 -7.60 -1.76
C SER A 14 -1.47 -8.55 -2.64
N CYS A 15 -2.59 -9.02 -2.12
CA CYS A 15 -3.50 -9.94 -2.80
C CYS A 15 -4.93 -9.47 -2.58
N VAL A 16 -5.79 -9.66 -3.57
CA VAL A 16 -7.23 -9.37 -3.46
C VAL A 16 -8.04 -10.61 -3.83
N ALA A 17 -9.10 -10.84 -3.06
CA ALA A 17 -10.04 -11.93 -3.26
C ALA A 17 -11.48 -11.43 -3.16
N VAL A 18 -12.38 -12.14 -3.85
CA VAL A 18 -13.82 -11.88 -3.85
C VAL A 18 -14.57 -13.16 -3.50
N MET A 19 -15.83 -13.04 -3.07
CA MET A 19 -16.73 -14.17 -2.96
C MET A 19 -17.42 -14.42 -4.32
N ASP A 20 -17.19 -15.62 -4.87
CA ASP A 20 -17.87 -16.15 -6.06
C ASP A 20 -18.88 -17.20 -5.59
N GLY A 21 -20.11 -16.75 -5.35
CA GLY A 21 -21.09 -17.52 -4.58
C GLY A 21 -20.59 -17.79 -3.16
N ALA A 22 -20.47 -19.07 -2.80
CA ALA A 22 -19.96 -19.50 -1.49
C ALA A 22 -18.44 -19.72 -1.47
N THR A 23 -17.75 -19.58 -2.60
CA THR A 23 -16.33 -19.92 -2.73
C THR A 23 -15.48 -18.65 -2.78
N PRO A 24 -14.45 -18.51 -1.91
CA PRO A 24 -13.51 -17.42 -2.04
C PRO A 24 -12.60 -17.64 -3.25
N LYS A 25 -12.39 -16.58 -4.04
CA LYS A 25 -11.55 -16.62 -5.24
C LYS A 25 -10.54 -15.48 -5.24
N VAL A 26 -9.26 -15.82 -5.33
CA VAL A 26 -8.19 -14.87 -5.61
C VAL A 26 -8.23 -14.49 -7.08
N ILE A 27 -8.23 -13.19 -7.35
CA ILE A 27 -8.32 -12.64 -8.71
C ILE A 27 -6.96 -12.17 -9.20
N GLU A 28 -6.77 -12.22 -10.52
CA GLU A 28 -5.55 -11.75 -11.18
C GLU A 28 -5.61 -10.24 -11.39
N ASN A 29 -4.47 -9.56 -11.23
CA ASN A 29 -4.32 -8.14 -11.57
C ASN A 29 -4.22 -7.94 -13.09
N ALA A 30 -4.17 -6.67 -13.52
CA ALA A 30 -4.04 -6.31 -14.94
C ALA A 30 -2.78 -6.89 -15.61
N GLU A 31 -1.78 -7.27 -14.83
CA GLU A 31 -0.54 -7.89 -15.29
C GLU A 31 -0.60 -9.45 -15.31
N GLY A 32 -1.76 -10.05 -15.03
CA GLY A 32 -1.99 -11.50 -15.03
C GLY A 32 -1.46 -12.24 -13.80
N ALA A 33 -1.08 -11.53 -12.74
CA ALA A 33 -0.55 -12.11 -11.51
C ALA A 33 -1.59 -12.11 -10.39
N ARG A 34 -1.61 -13.17 -9.57
CA ARG A 34 -2.49 -13.26 -8.38
C ARG A 34 -2.04 -12.43 -7.18
N THR A 35 -0.85 -11.85 -7.25
CA THR A 35 -0.33 -10.94 -6.22
C THR A 35 0.32 -9.74 -6.89
N THR A 36 0.20 -8.58 -6.26
CA THR A 36 0.80 -7.32 -6.73
C THR A 36 1.91 -6.90 -5.77
N PRO A 37 3.13 -6.58 -6.25
CA PRO A 37 4.17 -6.03 -5.38
C PRO A 37 3.67 -4.79 -4.61
N SER A 38 3.92 -4.73 -3.31
CA SER A 38 3.56 -3.60 -2.44
C SER A 38 4.58 -2.47 -2.59
N MET A 39 4.69 -1.95 -3.81
CA MET A 39 5.66 -0.95 -4.22
C MET A 39 4.97 0.19 -4.99
N VAL A 40 5.40 1.41 -4.71
CA VAL A 40 4.94 2.63 -5.40
C VAL A 40 6.16 3.38 -5.91
N GLY A 41 6.19 3.69 -7.20
CA GLY A 41 7.24 4.45 -7.84
C GLY A 41 6.74 5.80 -8.33
N PHE A 42 7.59 6.83 -8.23
CA PHE A 42 7.35 8.12 -8.85
C PHE A 42 8.44 8.37 -9.88
N THR A 43 8.04 8.55 -11.14
CA THR A 43 8.96 8.87 -12.22
C THR A 43 9.42 10.33 -12.12
N LYS A 44 10.42 10.72 -12.93
CA LYS A 44 10.97 12.09 -12.93
C LYS A 44 9.96 13.14 -13.41
N ASP A 45 9.04 12.74 -14.28
CA ASP A 45 7.91 13.52 -14.79
C ASP A 45 6.69 13.49 -13.87
N GLY A 46 6.77 12.80 -12.73
CA GLY A 46 5.73 12.80 -11.69
C GLY A 46 4.64 11.75 -11.90
N GLU A 47 4.78 10.86 -12.88
CA GLU A 47 3.90 9.71 -13.05
C GLU A 47 4.03 8.76 -11.84
N ARG A 48 2.89 8.27 -11.35
CA ARG A 48 2.82 7.30 -10.27
C ARG A 48 2.66 5.88 -10.83
N LEU A 49 3.60 5.02 -10.52
CA LEU A 49 3.61 3.59 -10.82
C LEU A 49 3.26 2.79 -9.57
N VAL A 50 2.47 1.71 -9.69
CA VAL A 50 2.13 0.82 -8.56
C VAL A 50 2.30 -0.63 -8.99
N GLY A 51 2.87 -1.47 -8.12
CA GLY A 51 2.99 -2.89 -8.39
C GLY A 51 4.18 -3.26 -9.28
N GLN A 52 3.93 -4.09 -10.29
CA GLN A 52 4.98 -4.61 -11.17
C GLN A 52 5.74 -3.52 -11.94
N PRO A 53 5.08 -2.46 -12.48
CA PRO A 53 5.78 -1.30 -13.06
C PRO A 53 6.74 -0.62 -12.09
N ALA A 54 6.31 -0.34 -10.85
CA ALA A 54 7.17 0.26 -9.83
C ALA A 54 8.37 -0.64 -9.48
N LYS A 55 8.14 -1.96 -9.36
CA LYS A 55 9.21 -2.94 -9.10
C LYS A 55 10.27 -2.96 -10.20
N ARG A 56 9.86 -2.85 -11.48
CA ARG A 56 10.79 -2.88 -12.63
C ARG A 56 11.78 -1.72 -12.63
N GLN A 57 11.34 -0.52 -12.25
CA GLN A 57 12.21 0.67 -12.24
C GLN A 57 13.01 0.85 -10.94
N ALA A 58 12.80 0.01 -9.91
CA ALA A 58 13.35 0.22 -8.58
C ALA A 58 14.90 0.27 -8.55
N VAL A 59 15.55 -0.46 -9.45
CA VAL A 59 17.03 -0.49 -9.56
C VAL A 59 17.56 0.82 -10.14
N THR A 60 16.86 1.42 -11.10
CA THR A 60 17.27 2.65 -11.78
C THR A 60 16.76 3.93 -11.12
N ASN A 61 15.75 3.79 -10.24
CA ASN A 61 15.14 4.88 -9.49
C ASN A 61 14.89 4.48 -8.03
N PRO A 62 15.97 4.24 -7.25
CA PRO A 62 15.86 3.69 -5.90
C PRO A 62 15.25 4.69 -4.91
N GLU A 63 15.62 5.97 -4.95
CA GLU A 63 15.07 7.00 -4.07
C GLU A 63 13.60 7.34 -4.39
N GLY A 64 13.20 7.20 -5.66
CA GLY A 64 11.83 7.43 -6.12
C GLY A 64 10.91 6.22 -6.02
N THR A 65 11.39 5.09 -5.48
CA THR A 65 10.59 3.86 -5.37
C THR A 65 10.44 3.44 -3.90
N LEU A 66 9.20 3.53 -3.43
CA LEU A 66 8.78 3.17 -2.08
C LEU A 66 8.41 1.70 -1.99
N PHE A 67 8.92 1.01 -0.98
CA PHE A 67 8.61 -0.39 -0.69
C PHE A 67 8.74 -0.66 0.81
N ALA A 68 8.16 -1.77 1.28
CA ALA A 68 8.14 -2.12 2.70
C ALA A 68 7.53 -1.04 3.63
N VAL A 69 6.73 -0.12 3.07
CA VAL A 69 6.14 1.01 3.81
C VAL A 69 5.20 0.56 4.93
N LYS A 70 4.67 -0.68 4.86
CA LYS A 70 3.94 -1.31 5.97
C LYS A 70 4.77 -1.44 7.26
N ARG A 71 6.10 -1.35 7.21
CA ARG A 71 6.94 -1.28 8.41
C ARG A 71 6.88 0.08 9.11
N LEU A 72 6.57 1.15 8.39
CA LEU A 72 6.51 2.53 8.89
C LEU A 72 5.09 2.93 9.33
N ILE A 73 4.05 2.27 8.80
CA ILE A 73 2.66 2.63 9.06
C ILE A 73 2.35 2.66 10.56
N GLY A 74 1.78 3.78 11.02
CA GLY A 74 1.42 4.01 12.42
C GLY A 74 2.59 4.15 13.41
N ARG A 75 3.83 4.32 12.93
CA ARG A 75 5.02 4.50 13.79
C ARG A 75 5.47 5.96 13.89
N ARG A 76 6.11 6.26 15.02
CA ARG A 76 6.82 7.54 15.24
C ARG A 76 8.17 7.54 14.54
N TYR A 77 8.64 8.71 14.13
CA TYR A 77 9.93 8.87 13.46
C TYR A 77 11.14 8.39 14.30
N ASN A 78 11.01 8.44 15.63
CA ASN A 78 12.04 8.03 16.59
C ASN A 78 11.87 6.58 17.11
N ASP A 79 10.95 5.79 16.54
CA ASP A 79 10.80 4.37 16.88
C ASP A 79 12.10 3.61 16.49
N PRO A 80 12.67 2.76 17.37
CA PRO A 80 13.88 1.99 17.07
C PRO A 80 13.79 1.15 15.79
N MET A 81 12.58 0.68 15.43
CA MET A 81 12.36 -0.05 14.19
C MET A 81 12.48 0.86 12.97
N VAL A 82 12.00 2.10 13.07
CA VAL A 82 12.13 3.11 12.01
C VAL A 82 13.59 3.51 11.84
N GLU A 83 14.34 3.65 12.94
CA GLU A 83 15.77 3.94 12.88
C GLU A 83 16.55 2.84 12.16
N LYS A 84 16.21 1.57 12.42
CA LYS A 84 16.78 0.45 11.66
C LYS A 84 16.42 0.51 10.18
N ASP A 85 15.15 0.79 9.85
CA ASP A 85 14.69 0.82 8.46
C ASP A 85 15.36 1.95 7.65
N LYS A 86 15.72 3.10 8.26
CA LYS A 86 16.49 4.17 7.60
C LYS A 86 17.81 3.68 6.97
N GLY A 87 18.45 2.68 7.57
CA GLY A 87 19.68 2.08 7.04
C GLY A 87 19.45 0.96 6.01
N LEU A 88 18.20 0.55 5.78
CA LEU A 88 17.83 -0.59 4.94
C LEU A 88 17.15 -0.19 3.63
N VAL A 89 16.67 1.05 3.53
CA VAL A 89 15.93 1.53 2.36
C VAL A 89 16.65 2.70 1.70
N PRO A 90 16.55 2.84 0.37
CA PRO A 90 17.19 3.94 -0.36
C PRO A 90 16.37 5.24 -0.32
N PHE A 91 15.04 5.17 -0.16
CA PHE A 91 14.19 6.35 -0.08
C PHE A 91 14.30 7.04 1.28
N LYS A 92 14.00 8.33 1.33
CA LYS A 92 14.14 9.12 2.55
C LYS A 92 12.95 8.89 3.48
N ILE A 93 13.23 8.46 4.71
CA ILE A 93 12.28 8.48 5.81
C ILE A 93 12.47 9.80 6.56
N VAL A 94 11.39 10.55 6.77
CA VAL A 94 11.40 11.90 7.35
C VAL A 94 10.42 12.01 8.51
N GLN A 95 10.64 12.99 9.38
CA GLN A 95 9.71 13.32 10.45
C GLN A 95 8.60 14.24 9.91
N ALA A 96 7.35 13.85 10.16
CA ALA A 96 6.20 14.73 9.95
C ALA A 96 6.04 15.72 11.11
N ASP A 97 5.25 16.78 10.90
CA ASP A 97 5.04 17.85 11.89
C ASP A 97 4.44 17.31 13.21
N ASN A 98 3.66 16.23 13.13
CA ASN A 98 3.08 15.55 14.29
C ASN A 98 4.03 14.52 14.96
N GLY A 99 5.25 14.34 14.43
CA GLY A 99 6.26 13.40 14.91
C GLY A 99 6.22 12.00 14.28
N ASP A 100 5.31 11.74 13.33
CA ASP A 100 5.20 10.43 12.68
C ASP A 100 6.30 10.18 11.64
N ALA A 101 6.57 8.89 11.38
CA ALA A 101 7.47 8.47 10.32
C ALA A 101 6.78 8.58 8.96
N TRP A 102 7.23 9.52 8.13
CA TRP A 102 6.76 9.70 6.76
C TRP A 102 7.89 9.39 5.77
N VAL A 103 7.58 9.40 4.49
CA VAL A 103 8.57 9.27 3.42
C VAL A 103 8.59 10.54 2.57
N ASP A 104 9.76 10.87 2.03
CA ASP A 104 9.95 11.98 1.09
C ASP A 104 10.42 11.43 -0.26
N VAL A 105 9.66 11.75 -1.31
CA VAL A 105 10.03 11.47 -2.69
C VAL A 105 9.98 12.78 -3.47
N ASN A 106 11.11 13.17 -4.06
CA ASN A 106 11.24 14.38 -4.86
C ASN A 106 10.71 15.64 -4.13
N SER A 107 11.08 15.80 -2.85
CA SER A 107 10.66 16.93 -1.98
C SER A 107 9.16 16.96 -1.66
N LYS A 108 8.45 15.86 -1.95
CA LYS A 108 7.06 15.69 -1.56
C LYS A 108 6.96 14.62 -0.49
N LYS A 109 6.41 15.01 0.66
CA LYS A 109 6.20 14.13 1.79
C LYS A 109 4.89 13.35 1.62
N TYR A 110 4.93 12.07 1.95
CA TYR A 110 3.78 11.17 1.99
C TYR A 110 3.75 10.43 3.32
N SER A 111 2.56 10.32 3.89
CA SER A 111 2.32 9.39 5.00
C SER A 111 2.37 7.94 4.51
N PRO A 112 2.73 6.98 5.39
CA PRO A 112 2.64 5.57 5.04
C PRO A 112 1.21 5.12 4.67
N SER A 113 0.19 5.77 5.22
CA SER A 113 -1.22 5.53 4.88
C SER A 113 -1.54 5.95 3.45
N GLU A 114 -1.06 7.12 2.99
CA GLU A 114 -1.25 7.55 1.59
C GLU A 114 -0.56 6.60 0.61
N VAL A 115 0.67 6.17 0.89
CA VAL A 115 1.38 5.22 0.02
C VAL A 115 0.67 3.86 0.00
N SER A 116 0.21 3.39 1.17
CA SER A 116 -0.57 2.16 1.26
C SER A 116 -1.92 2.27 0.53
N ALA A 117 -2.54 3.46 0.56
CA ALA A 117 -3.77 3.73 -0.18
C ALA A 117 -3.57 3.60 -1.69
N MET A 118 -2.43 4.03 -2.24
CA MET A 118 -2.13 3.83 -3.68
C MET A 118 -2.08 2.34 -4.06
N ILE A 119 -1.59 1.49 -3.15
CA ILE A 119 -1.60 0.03 -3.33
C ILE A 119 -3.03 -0.51 -3.23
N LEU A 120 -3.80 -0.06 -2.24
CA LEU A 120 -5.20 -0.46 -2.06
C LEU A 120 -6.09 -0.03 -3.23
N THR A 121 -5.85 1.15 -3.82
CA THR A 121 -6.53 1.60 -5.04
C THR A 121 -6.29 0.64 -6.20
N LYS A 122 -5.06 0.16 -6.41
CA LYS A 122 -4.78 -0.88 -7.43
C LYS A 122 -5.52 -2.19 -7.14
N MET A 123 -5.69 -2.56 -5.87
CA MET A 123 -6.45 -3.76 -5.47
C MET A 123 -7.96 -3.59 -5.73
N LYS A 124 -8.49 -2.40 -5.44
CA LYS A 124 -9.85 -2.00 -5.78
C LYS A 124 -10.09 -2.03 -7.29
N GLU A 125 -9.25 -1.37 -8.08
CA GLU A 125 -9.34 -1.35 -9.55
C GLU A 125 -9.31 -2.78 -10.14
N THR A 126 -8.50 -3.66 -9.55
CA THR A 126 -8.42 -5.08 -9.94
C THR A 126 -9.76 -5.78 -9.69
N ALA A 127 -10.37 -5.56 -8.52
CA ALA A 127 -11.67 -6.13 -8.20
C ALA A 127 -12.80 -5.54 -9.06
N GLU A 128 -12.81 -4.22 -9.28
CA GLU A 128 -13.80 -3.55 -10.13
C GLU A 128 -13.74 -4.05 -11.58
N SER A 129 -12.53 -4.22 -12.12
CA SER A 129 -12.33 -4.77 -13.47
C SER A 129 -12.84 -6.22 -13.58
N TYR A 130 -12.64 -7.04 -12.54
CA TYR A 130 -13.13 -8.42 -12.50
C TYR A 130 -14.64 -8.52 -12.33
N LEU A 131 -15.24 -7.65 -11.50
CA LEU A 131 -16.66 -7.69 -11.17
C LEU A 131 -17.55 -6.93 -12.18
N GLY A 132 -16.98 -5.97 -12.92
CA GLY A 132 -17.72 -5.10 -13.83
C GLY A 132 -18.58 -4.05 -13.13
N GLU A 133 -18.35 -3.79 -11.83
CA GLU A 133 -19.09 -2.83 -11.02
C GLU A 133 -18.18 -2.12 -10.00
N PRO A 134 -18.55 -0.93 -9.50
CA PRO A 134 -17.77 -0.21 -8.48
C PRO A 134 -17.69 -0.97 -7.14
N VAL A 135 -16.53 -0.87 -6.48
CA VAL A 135 -16.28 -1.46 -5.16
C VAL A 135 -16.03 -0.36 -4.14
N THR A 136 -16.81 -0.35 -3.06
CA THR A 136 -16.75 0.70 -2.03
C THR A 136 -16.46 0.18 -0.63
N GLN A 137 -16.41 -1.14 -0.42
CA GLN A 137 -16.23 -1.76 0.90
C GLN A 137 -15.16 -2.84 0.87
N ALA A 138 -14.31 -2.91 1.90
CA ALA A 138 -13.28 -3.93 1.96
C ALA A 138 -12.96 -4.40 3.39
N VAL A 139 -12.56 -5.68 3.49
CA VAL A 139 -11.86 -6.22 4.66
C VAL A 139 -10.37 -6.20 4.37
N ILE A 140 -9.60 -5.43 5.14
CA ILE A 140 -8.14 -5.26 4.95
C ILE A 140 -7.37 -5.94 6.09
N THR A 141 -6.38 -6.77 5.76
CA THR A 141 -5.57 -7.50 6.74
C THR A 141 -4.55 -6.62 7.47
N VAL A 142 -4.33 -6.93 8.75
CA VAL A 142 -3.21 -6.40 9.56
C VAL A 142 -2.53 -7.54 10.33
N PRO A 143 -1.23 -7.46 10.62
CA PRO A 143 -0.58 -8.40 11.52
C PRO A 143 -1.27 -8.44 12.88
N ALA A 144 -1.35 -9.63 13.50
CA ALA A 144 -2.00 -9.80 14.80
C ALA A 144 -1.39 -8.89 15.89
N TYR A 145 -0.08 -8.65 15.82
CA TYR A 145 0.67 -7.82 16.77
C TYR A 145 0.61 -6.30 16.48
N PHE A 146 -0.12 -5.85 15.46
CA PHE A 146 -0.30 -4.42 15.23
C PHE A 146 -1.02 -3.77 16.42
N ASN A 147 -0.48 -2.65 16.89
CA ASN A 147 -1.11 -1.82 17.92
C ASN A 147 -2.21 -0.93 17.32
N ASP A 148 -2.90 -0.17 18.17
CA ASP A 148 -4.03 0.67 17.77
C ASP A 148 -3.67 1.73 16.73
N SER A 149 -2.51 2.40 16.88
CA SER A 149 -2.04 3.39 15.90
C SER A 149 -1.84 2.77 14.51
N GLN A 150 -1.23 1.59 14.45
CA GLN A 150 -0.98 0.88 13.19
C GLN A 150 -2.27 0.36 12.54
N ARG A 151 -3.22 -0.12 13.35
CA ARG A 151 -4.56 -0.52 12.91
C ARG A 151 -5.33 0.67 12.36
N GLN A 152 -5.34 1.78 13.08
CA GLN A 152 -6.04 3.00 12.68
C GLN A 152 -5.44 3.58 11.39
N ALA A 153 -4.12 3.68 11.29
CA ALA A 153 -3.43 4.15 10.09
C ALA A 153 -3.70 3.25 8.86
N THR A 154 -3.82 1.93 9.05
CA THR A 154 -4.21 1.00 7.98
C THR A 154 -5.67 1.19 7.56
N LYS A 155 -6.57 1.42 8.53
CA LYS A 155 -7.97 1.76 8.24
C LYS A 155 -8.09 3.07 7.47
N ASP A 156 -7.30 4.07 7.84
CA ASP A 156 -7.28 5.36 7.14
C ASP A 156 -6.70 5.24 5.72
N ALA A 157 -5.75 4.33 5.49
CA ALA A 157 -5.32 3.99 4.12
C ALA A 157 -6.49 3.43 3.27
N GLY A 158 -7.35 2.58 3.87
CA GLY A 158 -8.59 2.12 3.23
C GLY A 158 -9.52 3.27 2.84
N LYS A 159 -9.78 4.19 3.77
CA LYS A 159 -10.61 5.38 3.51
C LYS A 159 -10.04 6.26 2.41
N ILE A 160 -8.72 6.52 2.41
CA ILE A 160 -8.04 7.31 1.37
C ILE A 160 -8.19 6.63 0.00
N ALA A 161 -8.19 5.30 -0.05
CA ALA A 161 -8.44 4.52 -1.26
C ALA A 161 -9.92 4.46 -1.69
N GLY A 162 -10.83 5.08 -0.93
CA GLY A 162 -12.28 5.04 -1.17
C GLY A 162 -12.91 3.68 -0.86
N LEU A 163 -12.41 3.03 0.20
CA LEU A 163 -12.93 1.78 0.75
C LEU A 163 -13.38 2.02 2.21
N GLU A 164 -14.65 1.72 2.47
CA GLU A 164 -15.24 1.63 3.82
C GLU A 164 -14.78 0.37 4.56
#